data_AF-A0A835HGS4-F1
#
_entry.id   AF-A0A835HGS4-F1
#
_cell.length_a   1.000
_cell.length_b   1.000
_cell.length_c   1.000
_cell.angle_alpha   90.00
_cell.angle_beta   90.00
_cell.angle_gamma   90.00
#
_symmetry.space_group_name_H-M   'P 1'
#
loop_
_entity.id
_entity.type
_entity.pdbx_description
1 polymer ?
#
loop_
_entity_poly.entity_id
_entity_poly.type
_entity_poly.pdbx_seq_one_letter_code
_entity_poly.pdbx_strand_id
1 'polypeptide(L)'
;MEDGDEGSEQSVNKPTVWEVGMKWSNIDVLRQDIIDFCVANRFSGDLVKNDLIRIRLKCLGEDKKNVQCPCVAYFRRQDDGFTMRLNTLKAVHICKADCHMFNRMANANWVIRKIEDQMKVHFKTMTLVFIKGEVMRVFHVNISYWTAWNARFKCLQQTYGDYGENYNMIPVLCNM
;
A
#
# COMPACT_ATOMS: atom_id res chain seq x y z
N MET A 1 -33.96 20.90 8.99
CA MET A 1 -32.99 21.54 8.07
C MET A 1 -31.68 21.45 8.82
N GLU A 2 -31.06 20.28 8.65
CA GLU A 2 -29.66 20.09 8.22
C GLU A 2 -28.76 20.31 9.46
N ASP A 3 -28.11 19.26 9.98
CA ASP A 3 -26.88 18.74 9.37
C ASP A 3 -26.81 17.20 9.40
N GLY A 4 -26.71 16.61 8.20
CA GLY A 4 -26.35 15.20 8.02
C GLY A 4 -24.83 15.09 7.97
N ASP A 5 -24.26 14.41 8.97
CA ASP A 5 -22.86 14.04 9.05
C ASP A 5 -22.58 12.95 7.99
N GLU A 6 -22.16 13.34 6.79
CA GLU A 6 -21.67 12.43 5.75
C GLU A 6 -20.31 11.89 6.16
N GLY A 7 -20.35 10.85 7.01
CA GLY A 7 -19.21 9.99 7.28
C GLY A 7 -18.70 9.40 5.97
N SER A 8 -17.47 9.76 5.61
CA SER A 8 -16.78 9.28 4.43
C SER A 8 -16.59 7.76 4.50
N GLU A 9 -17.46 7.00 3.84
CA GLU A 9 -17.29 5.57 3.63
C GLU A 9 -16.01 5.32 2.82
N GLN A 10 -14.96 4.90 3.52
CA GLN A 10 -13.76 4.40 2.86
C GLN A 10 -14.12 3.11 2.13
N SER A 11 -14.25 3.21 0.80
CA SER A 11 -14.55 2.10 -0.09
C SER A 11 -13.54 0.95 0.07
N VAL A 12 -13.93 -0.06 0.82
CA VAL A 12 -13.24 -1.34 0.89
C VAL A 12 -13.55 -2.06 -0.43
N ASN A 13 -12.53 -2.16 -1.29
CA ASN A 13 -12.51 -2.90 -2.56
C ASN A 13 -13.24 -2.26 -3.75
N LYS A 14 -12.75 -1.11 -4.22
CA LYS A 14 -12.93 -0.74 -5.63
C LYS A 14 -12.12 -1.74 -6.49
N PRO A 15 -12.72 -2.47 -7.43
CA PRO A 15 -11.96 -3.25 -8.39
C PRO A 15 -11.15 -2.29 -9.25
N THR A 16 -9.83 -2.25 -9.06
CA THR A 16 -8.92 -1.35 -9.78
C THR A 16 -8.71 -1.90 -11.19
N VAL A 17 -9.71 -1.72 -12.06
CA VAL A 17 -9.55 -1.94 -13.49
C VAL A 17 -8.79 -0.75 -14.05
N TRP A 18 -7.60 -0.99 -14.60
CA TRP A 18 -6.82 0.03 -15.27
C TRP A 18 -7.10 0.04 -16.77
N GLU A 19 -7.19 1.23 -17.34
CA GLU A 19 -7.30 1.44 -18.78
C GLU A 19 -6.27 2.46 -19.25
N VAL A 20 -5.72 2.24 -20.45
CA VAL A 20 -4.77 3.18 -21.05
C VAL A 20 -5.45 4.54 -21.22
N GLY A 21 -4.83 5.60 -20.70
CA GLY A 21 -5.41 6.93 -20.69
C GLY A 21 -5.87 7.40 -19.30
N MET A 22 -6.03 6.49 -18.33
CA MET A 22 -6.33 6.86 -16.95
C MET A 22 -5.29 7.82 -16.37
N LYS A 23 -5.76 8.73 -15.51
CA LYS A 23 -4.95 9.76 -14.87
C LYS A 23 -5.12 9.74 -13.34
N TRP A 24 -4.05 10.06 -12.65
CA TRP A 24 -4.01 10.28 -11.20
C TRP A 24 -3.63 11.73 -10.93
N SER A 25 -4.23 12.31 -9.88
CA SER A 25 -4.02 13.71 -9.51
C SER A 25 -2.58 14.01 -9.09
N ASN A 26 -1.90 13.04 -8.46
CA ASN A 26 -0.50 13.16 -8.07
C ASN A 26 0.19 11.79 -8.07
N ILE A 27 1.52 11.81 -7.92
CA ILE A 27 2.36 10.61 -7.92
C ILE A 27 2.11 9.70 -6.70
N ASP A 28 1.72 10.25 -5.56
CA ASP A 28 1.54 9.48 -4.33
C ASP A 28 0.23 8.69 -4.36
N VAL A 29 -0.84 9.27 -4.90
CA VAL A 29 -2.10 8.59 -5.20
C VAL A 29 -1.84 7.47 -6.22
N LEU A 30 -1.03 7.72 -7.25
CA LEU A 30 -0.63 6.67 -8.19
C LEU A 30 0.14 5.54 -7.49
N ARG A 31 1.11 5.84 -6.63
CA ARG A 31 1.86 4.80 -5.89
C ARG A 31 0.96 3.95 -5.00
N GLN A 32 -0.02 4.57 -4.35
CA GLN A 32 -1.01 3.86 -3.53
C GLN A 32 -1.88 2.95 -4.39
N ASP A 33 -2.37 3.46 -5.51
CA ASP A 33 -3.22 2.72 -6.45
C ASP A 33 -2.46 1.56 -7.13
N ILE A 34 -1.16 1.73 -7.41
CA ILE A 34 -0.30 0.64 -7.91
C ILE A 34 -0.23 -0.51 -6.89
N ILE A 35 -0.10 -0.20 -5.60
CA ILE A 35 -0.07 -1.24 -4.56
C ILE A 35 -1.44 -1.96 -4.53
N ASP A 36 -2.53 -1.19 -4.52
CA ASP A 36 -3.89 -1.73 -4.51
C ASP A 36 -4.15 -2.63 -5.74
N PHE A 37 -3.71 -2.20 -6.94
CA PHE A 37 -3.78 -3.00 -8.16
C PHE A 37 -2.99 -4.31 -8.05
N CYS A 38 -1.76 -4.28 -7.52
CA CYS A 38 -0.94 -5.48 -7.39
C CYS A 38 -1.54 -6.49 -6.38
N VAL A 39 -2.07 -5.98 -5.26
CA VAL A 39 -2.75 -6.79 -4.24
C VAL A 39 -4.02 -7.42 -4.82
N ALA A 40 -4.87 -6.64 -5.48
CA ALA A 40 -6.13 -7.11 -6.06
C ALA A 40 -5.90 -8.18 -7.14
N ASN A 41 -4.89 -7.98 -8.00
CA ASN A 41 -4.52 -8.95 -9.05
C ASN A 41 -3.59 -10.07 -8.55
N ARG A 42 -3.33 -10.14 -7.23
CA ARG A 42 -2.57 -11.20 -6.56
C ARG A 42 -1.17 -11.44 -7.13
N PHE A 43 -0.46 -10.38 -7.53
CA PHE A 43 0.94 -10.50 -7.94
C PHE A 43 1.84 -9.53 -7.20
N SER A 44 3.13 -9.86 -7.14
CA SER A 44 4.15 -8.96 -6.63
C SER A 44 4.79 -8.19 -7.79
N GLY A 45 4.67 -6.87 -7.75
CA GLY A 45 5.32 -5.96 -8.67
C GLY A 45 6.71 -5.52 -8.19
N ASP A 46 7.43 -4.90 -9.12
CA ASP A 46 8.61 -4.10 -8.87
C ASP A 46 8.48 -2.77 -9.61
N LEU A 47 8.89 -1.68 -8.94
CA LEU A 47 8.81 -0.33 -9.48
C LEU A 47 10.19 0.05 -10.03
N VAL A 48 10.32 -0.02 -11.35
CA VAL A 48 11.51 0.38 -12.09
C VAL A 48 11.36 1.83 -12.52
N LYS A 49 12.48 2.58 -12.54
CA LYS A 49 12.49 4.01 -12.89
C LYS A 49 11.41 4.78 -12.12
N ASN A 50 11.32 4.58 -10.80
CA ASN A 50 10.38 5.28 -9.91
C ASN A 50 10.93 6.68 -9.58
N ASP A 51 10.81 7.59 -10.55
CA ASP A 51 11.18 8.99 -10.40
C ASP A 51 9.92 9.89 -10.41
N LEU A 52 10.07 11.21 -10.26
CA LEU A 52 8.93 12.13 -10.21
C LEU A 52 8.25 12.36 -11.58
N ILE A 53 8.77 11.75 -12.66
CA ILE A 53 8.33 11.98 -14.04
C ILE A 53 7.76 10.71 -14.65
N ARG A 54 8.31 9.55 -14.32
CA ARG A 54 7.91 8.26 -14.85
C ARG A 54 7.94 7.22 -13.75
N ILE A 55 7.08 6.22 -13.88
CA ILE A 55 7.08 5.00 -13.08
C ILE A 55 6.84 3.85 -14.05
N ARG A 56 7.66 2.80 -13.99
CA ARG A 56 7.40 1.53 -14.68
C ARG A 56 7.13 0.45 -13.65
N LEU A 57 5.93 -0.08 -13.65
CA LEU A 57 5.59 -1.27 -12.90
C LEU A 57 5.90 -2.50 -13.76
N LYS A 58 6.67 -3.44 -13.22
CA LYS A 58 6.84 -4.78 -13.80
C LYS A 58 6.43 -5.86 -12.83
N CYS A 59 6.00 -7.01 -13.31
CA CYS A 59 5.84 -8.17 -12.46
C CYS A 59 7.22 -8.75 -12.08
N LEU A 60 7.42 -9.17 -10.83
CA LEU A 60 8.64 -9.89 -10.42
C LEU A 60 8.86 -11.20 -11.17
N GLY A 61 7.82 -11.74 -11.80
CA GLY A 61 7.94 -12.85 -12.73
C GLY A 61 8.86 -12.53 -13.90
N GLU A 62 8.91 -11.30 -14.41
CA GLU A 62 9.74 -10.92 -15.58
C GLU A 62 11.21 -11.33 -15.43
N ASP A 63 11.77 -11.24 -14.21
CA ASP A 63 13.17 -11.55 -13.92
C ASP A 63 13.42 -13.06 -13.64
N LYS A 64 12.38 -13.91 -13.63
CA LYS A 64 12.53 -15.35 -13.36
C LYS A 64 12.94 -16.10 -14.63
N LYS A 65 14.02 -16.89 -14.54
CA LYS A 65 14.58 -17.68 -15.66
C LYS A 65 13.58 -18.57 -16.40
N ASN A 66 12.54 -19.06 -15.72
CA ASN A 66 11.62 -20.05 -16.28
C ASN A 66 10.27 -19.45 -16.75
N VAL A 67 9.94 -18.22 -16.37
CA VAL A 67 8.63 -17.60 -16.67
C VAL A 67 8.81 -16.12 -16.92
N GLN A 68 8.89 -15.68 -18.17
CA GLN A 68 9.00 -14.25 -18.49
C GLN A 68 7.60 -13.61 -18.52
N CYS A 69 7.16 -13.06 -17.39
CA CYS A 69 5.83 -12.46 -17.28
C CYS A 69 5.74 -11.15 -18.10
N PRO A 70 4.79 -11.00 -19.05
CA PRO A 70 4.70 -9.81 -19.89
C PRO A 70 3.98 -8.63 -19.21
N CYS A 71 3.54 -8.81 -17.97
CA CYS A 71 2.81 -7.77 -17.28
C CYS A 71 3.70 -6.55 -16.99
N VAL A 72 3.31 -5.43 -17.58
CA VAL A 72 3.99 -4.14 -17.43
C VAL A 72 2.98 -3.02 -17.49
N ALA A 73 3.17 -2.01 -16.65
CA ALA A 73 2.48 -0.73 -16.76
C ALA A 73 3.49 0.42 -16.79
N TYR A 74 3.26 1.39 -17.66
CA TYR A 74 4.10 2.58 -17.79
C TYR A 74 3.29 3.84 -17.55
N PHE A 75 3.74 4.62 -16.57
CA PHE A 75 3.13 5.87 -16.16
C PHE A 75 4.08 7.02 -16.46
N ARG A 76 3.53 8.15 -16.91
CA ARG A 76 4.30 9.37 -17.18
C ARG A 76 3.53 10.60 -16.71
N ARG A 77 4.27 11.55 -16.14
CA ARG A 77 3.76 12.88 -15.78
C ARG A 77 3.29 13.62 -17.02
N GLN A 78 2.16 14.32 -16.91
CA GLN A 78 1.65 15.18 -17.97
C GLN A 78 2.30 16.56 -17.91
N ASP A 79 2.08 17.34 -18.96
CA ASP A 79 2.68 18.67 -19.12
C ASP A 79 2.15 19.68 -18.08
N ASP A 80 1.02 19.36 -17.42
CA ASP A 80 0.48 20.12 -16.28
C ASP A 80 1.38 20.08 -15.04
N GLY A 81 2.36 19.18 -14.98
CA GLY A 81 3.31 19.12 -13.90
C GLY A 81 2.78 18.50 -12.62
N PHE A 82 1.64 17.82 -12.57
CA PHE A 82 1.25 17.10 -11.33
C PHE A 82 0.55 15.79 -11.62
N THR A 83 -0.20 15.71 -12.72
CA THR A 83 -0.94 14.49 -13.02
C THR A 83 -0.02 13.44 -13.63
N MET A 84 -0.27 12.19 -13.24
CA MET A 84 0.37 11.02 -13.86
C MET A 84 -0.66 10.34 -14.77
N ARG A 85 -0.23 9.89 -15.96
CA ARG A 85 -1.08 9.16 -16.90
C ARG A 85 -0.52 7.77 -17.17
N LEU A 86 -1.41 6.79 -17.32
CA LEU A 86 -1.08 5.45 -17.78
C LEU A 86 -1.00 5.45 -19.31
N ASN A 87 0.21 5.24 -19.84
CA ASN A 87 0.49 5.25 -21.27
C ASN A 87 0.53 3.84 -21.88
N THR A 88 0.88 2.84 -21.09
CA THR A 88 1.00 1.46 -21.55
C THR A 88 0.55 0.53 -20.45
N LEU A 89 -0.34 -0.41 -20.79
CA LEU A 89 -0.78 -1.46 -19.89
C LEU A 89 -0.76 -2.79 -20.63
N LYS A 90 -0.01 -3.74 -20.10
CA LYS A 90 -0.13 -5.16 -20.41
C LYS A 90 -0.57 -5.85 -19.13
N ALA A 91 -1.87 -6.09 -18.97
CA ALA A 91 -2.42 -6.71 -17.77
C ALA A 91 -2.34 -8.26 -17.79
N VAL A 92 -1.83 -8.85 -18.87
CA VAL A 92 -1.72 -10.31 -19.01
C VAL A 92 -0.63 -10.84 -18.07
N HIS A 93 -1.05 -11.70 -17.15
CA HIS A 93 -0.15 -12.44 -16.25
C HIS A 93 -0.09 -13.91 -16.66
N ILE A 94 1.13 -14.45 -16.71
CA ILE A 94 1.38 -15.89 -16.93
C ILE A 94 2.08 -16.54 -15.72
N CYS A 95 2.53 -15.75 -14.76
CA CYS A 95 3.12 -16.27 -13.53
C CYS A 95 2.01 -16.80 -12.63
N LYS A 96 2.11 -18.07 -12.19
CA LYS A 96 1.29 -18.55 -11.08
C LYS A 96 1.64 -17.71 -9.86
N ALA A 97 0.63 -17.03 -9.30
CA ALA A 97 0.74 -16.38 -8.01
C ALA A 97 0.98 -17.48 -6.98
N ASP A 98 2.21 -17.57 -6.48
CA ASP A 98 2.51 -18.49 -5.39
C ASP A 98 1.83 -17.94 -4.14
N CYS A 99 0.74 -18.56 -3.71
CA CYS A 99 -0.05 -18.11 -2.56
C CYS A 99 0.76 -18.11 -1.25
N HIS A 100 1.91 -18.79 -1.23
CA HIS A 100 2.83 -18.85 -0.10
C HIS A 100 3.87 -17.73 -0.10
N MET A 101 4.09 -17.05 -1.22
CA MET A 101 5.05 -15.95 -1.32
C MET A 101 4.45 -14.66 -0.75
N PHE A 102 5.25 -13.93 0.03
CA PHE A 102 4.85 -12.61 0.52
C PHE A 102 4.63 -11.65 -0.65
N ASN A 103 3.56 -10.86 -0.61
CA ASN A 103 3.36 -9.81 -1.61
C ASN A 103 4.34 -8.66 -1.33
N ARG A 104 5.32 -8.46 -2.22
CA ARG A 104 6.37 -7.44 -2.04
C ARG A 104 5.82 -6.01 -2.07
N MET A 105 4.66 -5.80 -2.70
CA MET A 105 4.03 -4.47 -2.81
C MET A 105 3.21 -4.11 -1.56
N ALA A 106 2.70 -5.10 -0.84
CA ALA A 106 1.94 -4.90 0.40
C ALA A 106 2.89 -4.46 1.54
N ASN A 107 3.23 -3.17 1.55
CA ASN A 107 4.13 -2.55 2.50
C ASN A 107 3.40 -2.09 3.79
N ALA A 108 4.17 -1.68 4.80
CA ALA A 108 3.61 -1.28 6.10
C ALA A 108 2.62 -0.12 6.00
N ASN A 109 2.88 0.89 5.15
CA ASN A 109 1.97 2.03 4.99
C ASN A 109 0.64 1.60 4.36
N TRP A 110 0.68 0.65 3.42
CA TRP A 110 -0.51 0.07 2.83
C TRP A 110 -1.32 -0.72 3.88
N VAL A 111 -0.65 -1.54 4.70
CA VAL A 111 -1.30 -2.28 5.78
C VAL A 111 -2.01 -1.33 6.73
N ILE A 112 -1.33 -0.27 7.22
CA ILE A 112 -1.95 0.74 8.09
C ILE A 112 -3.19 1.30 7.40
N ARG A 113 -3.06 1.85 6.18
CA ARG A 113 -4.20 2.44 5.45
C ARG A 113 -5.41 1.50 5.32
N LYS A 114 -5.19 0.18 5.25
CA LYS A 114 -6.26 -0.80 5.03
C LYS A 114 -6.91 -1.34 6.29
N ILE A 115 -6.19 -1.38 7.40
CA ILE A 115 -6.68 -1.96 8.66
C ILE A 115 -6.50 -1.03 9.87
N GLU A 116 -6.28 0.28 9.64
CA GLU A 116 -6.06 1.28 10.68
C GLU A 116 -7.16 1.26 11.74
N ASP A 117 -8.41 1.22 11.30
CA ASP A 117 -9.56 1.20 12.21
C ASP A 117 -9.57 -0.05 13.10
N GLN A 118 -9.27 -1.21 12.50
CA GLN A 118 -9.14 -2.46 13.24
C GLN A 118 -7.96 -2.43 14.21
N MET A 119 -6.84 -1.80 13.81
CA MET A 119 -5.68 -1.61 14.67
C MET A 119 -5.99 -0.71 15.86
N LYS A 120 -6.76 0.37 15.67
CA LYS A 120 -7.18 1.30 16.73
C LYS A 120 -8.15 0.64 17.72
N VAL A 121 -9.14 -0.10 17.23
CA VAL A 121 -10.12 -0.80 18.08
C VAL A 121 -9.45 -1.90 18.92
N HIS A 122 -8.53 -2.66 18.33
CA HIS A 122 -7.88 -3.80 18.97
C HIS A 122 -6.48 -3.52 19.49
N PHE A 123 -6.16 -2.26 19.80
CA PHE A 123 -4.81 -1.82 20.09
C PHE A 123 -4.07 -2.65 21.16
N LYS A 124 -4.75 -3.00 22.27
CA LYS A 124 -4.16 -3.80 23.37
C LYS A 124 -3.89 -5.27 22.98
N THR A 125 -4.67 -5.81 22.05
CA THR A 125 -4.59 -7.21 21.59
C THR A 125 -3.88 -7.33 20.24
N MET A 126 -3.36 -6.23 19.69
CA MET A 126 -2.75 -6.15 18.37
C MET A 126 -1.37 -6.82 18.35
N THR A 127 -1.39 -8.14 18.25
CA THR A 127 -0.21 -8.96 17.98
C THR A 127 0.11 -8.97 16.50
N LEU A 128 1.36 -9.27 16.15
CA LEU A 128 1.78 -9.40 14.74
C LEU A 128 1.04 -10.54 14.03
N VAL A 129 0.69 -11.59 14.79
CA VAL A 129 -0.11 -12.71 14.30
C VAL A 129 -1.51 -12.23 13.92
N PHE A 130 -2.14 -11.39 14.74
CA PHE A 130 -3.43 -10.78 14.43
C PHE A 130 -3.36 -9.96 13.14
N ILE A 131 -2.38 -9.06 13.01
CA ILE A 131 -2.19 -8.21 11.82
C ILE A 131 -2.05 -9.07 10.55
N LYS A 132 -1.18 -10.09 10.59
CA LYS A 132 -0.99 -11.00 9.46
C LYS A 132 -2.26 -11.79 9.14
N GLY A 133 -2.94 -12.29 10.16
CA GLY A 133 -4.19 -13.03 10.03
C GLY A 133 -5.27 -12.18 9.38
N GLU A 134 -5.42 -10.93 9.82
CA GLU A 134 -6.44 -10.02 9.31
C GLU A 134 -6.17 -9.61 7.86
N VAL A 135 -4.91 -9.30 7.51
CA VAL A 135 -4.55 -8.99 6.12
C VAL A 135 -4.77 -10.21 5.21
N MET A 136 -4.45 -11.41 5.67
CA MET A 136 -4.71 -12.64 4.92
C MET A 136 -6.22 -12.92 4.79
N ARG A 137 -7.00 -12.66 5.84
CA ARG A 137 -8.45 -12.90 5.88
C ARG A 137 -9.20 -11.95 4.93
N VAL A 138 -8.85 -10.66 4.94
CA VAL A 138 -9.56 -9.62 4.19
C VAL A 138 -9.05 -9.49 2.75
N PHE A 139 -7.71 -9.51 2.56
CA PHE A 139 -7.11 -9.22 1.25
C PHE A 139 -6.52 -10.45 0.56
N HIS A 140 -6.54 -11.62 1.21
CA HIS A 140 -5.97 -12.87 0.67
C HIS A 140 -4.50 -12.73 0.26
N VAL A 141 -3.75 -11.91 1.01
CA VAL A 141 -2.34 -11.65 0.77
C VAL A 141 -1.52 -11.94 2.02
N ASN A 142 -0.41 -12.65 1.84
CA ASN A 142 0.56 -12.88 2.89
C ASN A 142 1.56 -11.69 2.96
N ILE A 143 1.81 -11.19 4.16
CA ILE A 143 2.80 -10.14 4.44
C ILE A 143 3.93 -10.67 5.32
N SER A 144 5.11 -10.08 5.18
CA SER A 144 6.27 -10.47 5.99
C SER A 144 6.07 -10.10 7.46
N TYR A 145 6.79 -10.78 8.36
CA TYR A 145 6.84 -10.41 9.79
C TYR A 145 7.25 -8.95 9.98
N TRP A 146 8.30 -8.50 9.28
CA TRP A 146 8.80 -7.14 9.36
C TRP A 146 7.81 -6.11 8.84
N THR A 147 7.01 -6.45 7.83
CA THR A 147 5.91 -5.59 7.35
C THR A 147 4.88 -5.40 8.46
N ALA A 148 4.45 -6.47 9.12
CA ALA A 148 3.48 -6.40 10.22
C ALA A 148 4.05 -5.64 11.42
N TRP A 149 5.33 -5.86 11.76
CA TRP A 149 6.02 -5.13 12.81
C TRP A 149 6.06 -3.63 12.54
N ASN A 150 6.51 -3.24 11.34
CA ASN A 150 6.59 -1.84 10.94
C ASN A 150 5.22 -1.18 10.86
N ALA A 151 4.18 -1.92 10.42
CA ALA A 151 2.82 -1.40 10.40
C ALA A 151 2.33 -1.08 11.83
N ARG A 152 2.52 -2.03 12.76
CA ARG A 152 2.22 -1.82 14.19
C ARG A 152 2.97 -0.62 14.77
N PHE A 153 4.28 -0.57 14.55
CA PHE A 153 5.13 0.48 15.10
C PHE A 153 4.75 1.88 14.58
N LYS A 154 4.45 2.01 13.29
CA LYS A 154 4.01 3.29 12.73
C LYS A 154 2.62 3.69 13.19
N CYS A 155 1.69 2.74 13.30
CA CYS A 155 0.36 3.01 13.87
C CYS A 155 0.47 3.50 15.34
N LEU A 156 1.38 2.90 16.11
CA LEU A 156 1.70 3.34 17.48
C LEU A 156 2.20 4.78 17.49
N GLN A 157 3.18 5.11 16.66
CA GLN A 157 3.73 6.47 16.55
C GLN A 157 2.65 7.50 16.14
N GLN A 158 1.76 7.15 15.20
CA GLN A 158 0.66 8.03 14.79
C GLN A 158 -0.37 8.26 15.91
N THR A 159 -0.53 7.31 16.83
CA THR A 159 -1.53 7.38 17.90
C THR A 159 -0.99 8.04 19.18
N TYR A 160 0.27 7.75 19.55
CA TYR A 160 0.86 8.17 20.83
C TYR A 160 2.03 9.15 20.68
N GLY A 161 2.34 9.56 19.45
CA GLY A 161 3.53 10.36 19.15
C GLY A 161 4.80 9.53 19.09
N ASP A 162 5.91 10.19 18.74
CA ASP A 162 7.20 9.53 18.70
C ASP A 162 7.78 9.33 20.11
N TYR A 163 8.33 8.14 20.35
CA TYR A 163 8.93 7.82 21.65
C TYR A 163 10.11 8.74 21.95
N GLY A 164 10.98 9.04 20.97
CA GLY A 164 12.14 9.90 21.16
C GLY A 164 11.74 11.33 21.52
N GLU A 165 10.74 11.88 20.83
CA GLU A 165 10.16 13.19 21.18
C GLU A 165 9.58 13.20 22.59
N ASN A 166 8.84 12.14 22.97
CA ASN A 166 8.29 12.01 24.31
C ASN A 166 9.38 11.93 25.41
N TYR A 167 10.49 11.22 25.16
CA TYR A 167 11.63 11.16 26.09
C TYR A 167 12.29 12.54 26.28
N ASN A 168 12.40 13.33 25.21
CA ASN A 168 12.95 14.69 25.28
C ASN A 168 12.09 15.63 26.14
N MET A 169 10.79 15.34 26.32
CA MET A 169 9.91 16.13 27.18
C MET A 169 10.03 15.77 28.67
N ILE A 170 10.67 14.66 29.05
CA ILE A 170 10.77 14.22 30.45
C ILE A 170 11.38 15.29 31.37
N PRO A 171 12.51 15.96 31.03
CA PRO A 171 13.08 16.99 31.91
C PRO A 171 12.13 18.18 32.13
N VAL A 172 11.31 18.51 31.15
CA VAL A 172 10.30 19.59 31.26
C VAL A 172 9.14 19.14 32.14
N LEU A 173 8.68 17.90 31.97
CA LEU A 173 7.59 17.32 32.78
C LEU A 173 8.00 17.11 34.25
N CYS A 174 9.27 16.82 34.53
CA CYS A 174 9.77 16.64 35.89
C CYS A 174 10.05 17.95 36.65
N ASN A 175 10.08 19.08 35.96
CA ASN A 175 10.31 20.41 36.55
C ASN A 175 9.02 21.26 36.62
N MET A 176 7.86 20.66 36.34
CA MET A 176 6.52 21.20 36.61
C MET A 176 5.97 20.64 37.93
#